data_AF-A0A2K3KLL3-F1
#
_entry.id   AF-A0A2K3KLL3-F1
#
_cell.length_a   1.000
_cell.length_b   1.000
_cell.length_c   1.000
_cell.angle_alpha   90.00
_cell.angle_beta   90.00
_cell.angle_gamma   90.00
#
_symmetry.space_group_name_H-M   'P 1'
#
loop_
_entity.id
_entity.type
_entity.pdbx_description
1 polymer ?
#
loop_
_entity_poly.entity_id
_entity_poly.type
_entity_poly.pdbx_seq_one_letter_code
_entity_poly.pdbx_strand_id
1 'polypeptide(L)' 'YSVPLEGVDGNRVKAVAVCHTDTSEWNPKHISFQVLKVEPGTVPVCHFLPHDHVVWVAK' A
#
# COMPACT_ATOMS: atom_id res chain seq x y z
N TYR A 1 -2.28 4.06 6.73
CA TYR A 1 -3.65 4.28 6.20
C TYR A 1 -4.56 3.16 6.68
N SER A 2 -5.88 3.38 6.82
CA SER A 2 -6.84 2.32 7.19
C SER A 2 -7.82 2.07 6.05
N VAL A 3 -8.03 0.80 5.71
CA VAL A 3 -8.85 0.36 4.57
C VAL A 3 -9.87 -0.69 5.05
N PRO A 4 -11.17 -0.55 4.75
CA PRO A 4 -12.14 -1.59 5.02
C PRO A 4 -11.96 -2.75 4.03
N LEU A 5 -11.84 -3.98 4.54
CA LEU A 5 -11.81 -5.20 3.74
C LEU A 5 -13.01 -6.07 4.10
N GLU A 6 -13.50 -6.82 3.11
CA GLU A 6 -14.64 -7.72 3.24
C GLU A 6 -14.23 -9.11 2.75
N GLY A 7 -14.45 -10.12 3.59
CA GLY A 7 -14.23 -11.52 3.27
C GLY A 7 -15.35 -12.06 2.38
N VAL A 8 -15.09 -13.18 1.71
CA VAL A 8 -16.10 -13.90 0.90
C VAL A 8 -17.30 -14.38 1.72
N ASP A 9 -17.13 -14.48 3.04
CA ASP A 9 -18.14 -14.83 4.03
C ASP A 9 -18.93 -13.61 4.56
N GLY A 10 -18.66 -12.41 4.04
CA GLY A 10 -19.30 -11.15 4.44
C GLY A 10 -18.72 -10.53 5.72
N ASN A 11 -17.68 -11.13 6.32
CA ASN A 11 -17.04 -10.55 7.48
C ASN A 11 -16.22 -9.31 7.10
N ARG A 12 -16.31 -8.25 7.91
CA ARG A 12 -15.63 -6.97 7.66
C ARG A 12 -14.54 -6.70 8.67
N VAL A 13 -13.39 -6.28 8.19
CA VAL A 13 -12.25 -5.88 9.02
C VAL A 13 -11.70 -4.53 8.57
N LYS A 14 -11.10 -3.78 9.49
CA LYS A 14 -10.27 -2.62 9.16
C LYS A 14 -8.82 -3.07 9.08
N ALA A 15 -8.25 -3.06 7.89
CA ALA A 15 -6.86 -3.37 7.66
C ALA A 15 -6.00 -2.10 7.65
N VAL A 16 -4.73 -2.26 7.98
CA VAL A 16 -3.71 -1.20 7.83
C VAL A 16 -3.00 -1.40 6.49
N ALA A 17 -2.92 -0.33 5.71
CA ALA A 17 -2.06 -0.26 4.54
C ALA A 17 -0.87 0.67 4.83
N VAL A 18 0.30 0.22 4.39
CA VAL A 18 1.51 1.05 4.33
C VAL A 18 1.50 1.75 2.99
N CYS A 19 1.79 3.05 2.98
CA CYS A 19 1.89 3.81 1.75
C CYS A 19 3.19 4.58 1.71
N HIS A 20 3.75 4.67 0.52
CA HIS A 20 4.89 5.49 0.16
C HIS A 20 4.32 6.76 -0.47
N THR A 21 4.31 7.86 0.28
CA THR A 21 3.68 9.12 -0.14
C THR A 21 4.50 9.89 -1.14
N ASP A 22 5.83 9.73 -1.07
CA ASP A 22 6.76 10.25 -2.06
C ASP A 22 7.45 9.07 -2.74
N THR A 23 7.24 8.98 -4.04
CA THR A 23 7.84 7.96 -4.90
C THR A 23 8.65 8.59 -6.03
N SER A 24 8.97 9.90 -5.96
CA SER A 24 9.69 10.61 -7.03
C SER A 24 11.05 9.97 -7.35
N GLU A 25 11.73 9.49 -6.32
CA GLU A 25 13.06 8.87 -6.41
C GLU A 25 13.03 7.37 -6.71
N TRP A 26 11.85 6.77 -6.84
CA TRP A 26 11.77 5.37 -7.20
C TRP A 26 12.17 5.17 -8.66
N ASN A 27 12.71 3.99 -8.97
CA ASN A 27 13.00 3.62 -10.35
C ASN A 27 11.72 3.76 -11.21
N PRO A 28 11.73 4.56 -12.30
CA PRO A 28 10.55 4.73 -13.15
C PRO A 28 10.01 3.43 -13.78
N LYS A 29 10.84 2.38 -13.83
CA LYS A 29 10.46 1.04 -14.29
C LYS A 29 10.00 0.11 -13.16
N HIS A 30 9.84 0.59 -11.93
CA HIS A 30 9.37 -0.20 -10.80
C HIS A 30 7.99 -0.83 -11.09
N ILE A 31 7.78 -2.06 -10.64
CA ILE A 31 6.58 -2.86 -10.99
C ILE A 31 5.27 -2.18 -10.57
N SER A 32 5.29 -1.41 -9.48
CA SER A 32 4.11 -0.66 -9.01
C SER A 32 3.57 0.30 -10.07
N PHE A 33 4.45 1.01 -10.80
CA PHE A 33 4.06 1.96 -11.83
C PHE A 33 3.45 1.27 -13.05
N GLN A 34 3.91 0.06 -13.36
CA GLN A 34 3.38 -0.75 -14.45
C GLN A 34 1.99 -1.32 -14.12
N VAL A 35 1.81 -1.82 -12.90
CA VAL A 35 0.55 -2.40 -12.43
C VAL A 35 -0.53 -1.33 -12.25
N LEU A 36 -0.17 -0.22 -11.60
CA LEU A 36 -1.10 0.87 -11.28
C LEU A 36 -1.28 1.87 -12.43
N LYS A 37 -0.39 1.85 -13.43
CA LYS A 37 -0.39 2.76 -14.60
C LYS A 37 -0.28 4.22 -14.19
N VAL A 38 0.69 4.52 -13.32
CA VAL A 38 0.98 5.88 -12.80
C VAL A 38 2.47 6.16 -12.85
N GLU A 39 2.85 7.43 -12.83
CA GLU A 39 4.25 7.88 -12.88
C GLU A 39 4.83 8.15 -11.48
N PRO A 40 6.15 8.06 -11.29
CA PRO A 40 6.82 8.40 -10.04
C PRO A 40 6.41 9.78 -9.49
N GLY A 41 6.11 9.86 -8.20
CA GLY A 41 5.80 11.12 -7.50
C GLY A 41 4.43 11.72 -7.80
N THR A 42 3.62 11.13 -8.68
CA THR A 42 2.29 11.66 -9.02
C THR A 42 1.21 11.29 -8.01
N VAL A 43 1.29 10.07 -7.45
CA VAL A 43 0.35 9.55 -6.46
C VAL A 43 1.08 8.69 -5.42
N PRO A 44 0.55 8.57 -4.18
CA PRO A 44 1.04 7.60 -3.22
C PRO A 44 0.86 6.17 -3.71
N VAL A 45 1.84 5.30 -3.44
CA VAL A 45 1.74 3.86 -3.70
C VAL A 45 1.53 3.13 -2.38
N CYS A 46 0.42 2.42 -2.26
CA CYS A 46 0.04 1.68 -1.04
C CYS A 46 0.09 0.18 -1.25
N HIS A 47 0.42 -0.56 -0.20
CA HIS A 47 0.34 -2.02 -0.18
C HIS A 47 -0.02 -2.54 1.22
N PHE A 48 -0.60 -3.74 1.25
CA PHE A 48 -0.72 -4.52 2.47
C PHE A 48 0.60 -5.21 2.78
N LEU A 49 0.82 -5.52 4.04
CA LEU A 49 1.94 -6.34 4.45
C LEU A 49 1.56 -7.82 4.44
N PRO A 50 2.49 -8.72 4.12
CA PRO A 50 2.33 -10.14 4.34
C PRO A 50 1.99 -10.45 5.81
N HIS A 51 1.35 -11.59 6.04
CA HIS A 51 0.79 -11.97 7.35
C HIS A 51 1.80 -11.93 8.51
N ASP A 52 3.09 -12.18 8.22
CA ASP A 52 4.20 -12.31 9.15
C ASP A 52 5.06 -11.05 9.28
N HIS A 53 4.72 -9.97 8.58
CA HIS A 53 5.43 -8.70 8.67
C HIS A 53 4.90 -7.84 9.83
N VAL A 54 5.82 -7.16 10.52
CA VAL A 54 5.52 -6.27 11.65
C VAL A 54 5.94 -4.83 11.30
N VAL A 55 5.18 -3.84 11.78
CA VAL A 55 5.53 -2.41 11.66
C VAL A 55 5.60 -1.83 13.06
N TRP A 56 6.67 -1.07 13.30
CA TRP A 56 6.85 -0.28 14.52
C TRP A 56 6.58 1.18 14.17
N VAL A 57 5.67 1.80 14.90
CA VAL A 57 5.35 3.22 14.75
C VAL A 57 5.83 3.97 15.99
N ALA A 58 6.39 5.16 15.79
CA ALA A 58 6.69 6.07 16.88
C ALA A 58 5.38 6.50 17.57
N LYS A 59 5.45 6.76 18.87
CA LYS A 59 4.30 7.19 19.69
C LYS A 59 3.90 8.62 19.37
#